data_AF-A0A372EP48-F1
#
_entry.id   AF-A0A372EP48-F1
#
_cell.length_a   1.000
_cell.length_b   1.000
_cell.length_c   1.000
_cell.angle_alpha   90.00
_cell.angle_beta   90.00
_cell.angle_gamma   90.00
#
_symmetry.space_group_name_H-M   'P 1'
#
loop_
_entity.id
_entity.type
_entity.pdbx_description
1 polymer ?
#
loop_
_entity_poly.entity_id
_entity_poly.type
_entity_poly.pdbx_seq_one_letter_code
_entity_poly.pdbx_strand_id
1 'polypeptide(L)'
;MANRLIPGLLVALLLVLHAQLWFGRGSVPQVAQLRRDLAAQLEANELARQRNAQIASELRDLQEGLEMVEELARQDLGMVKPNEVFVQIAR
;
A
#
# COMPACT_ATOMS: atom_id res chain seq x y z
N MET A 1 -5.78 -17.47 -63.21
CA MET A 1 -4.92 -16.55 -62.43
C MET A 1 -5.47 -16.18 -61.04
N ALA A 2 -6.66 -16.66 -60.63
CA ALA A 2 -7.24 -16.35 -59.32
C ALA A 2 -6.61 -17.11 -58.13
N ASN A 3 -5.89 -18.22 -58.39
CA ASN A 3 -5.38 -19.13 -57.35
C ASN A 3 -4.21 -18.55 -56.52
N ARG A 4 -3.62 -17.41 -56.94
CA ARG A 4 -2.52 -16.74 -56.22
C ARG A 4 -2.99 -15.63 -55.27
N LEU A 5 -4.27 -15.26 -55.31
CA LEU A 5 -4.83 -14.22 -54.45
C LEU A 5 -5.10 -14.74 -53.04
N ILE A 6 -5.52 -16.00 -52.92
CA ILE A 6 -5.80 -16.68 -51.65
C ILE A 6 -4.57 -16.70 -50.73
N PRO A 7 -3.37 -17.15 -51.17
CA PRO A 7 -2.19 -17.12 -50.31
C PRO A 7 -1.78 -15.69 -49.93
N GLY A 8 -1.93 -14.71 -50.83
CA GLY A 8 -1.66 -13.31 -50.51
C GLY A 8 -2.58 -12.76 -49.42
N LEU A 9 -3.87 -13.07 -49.49
CA LEU A 9 -4.86 -12.69 -48.47
C LEU A 9 -4.55 -13.34 -47.12
N LEU A 10 -4.19 -14.62 -47.11
CA LEU A 10 -3.83 -15.33 -45.88
C LEU A 10 -2.57 -14.73 -45.21
N VAL A 11 -1.56 -14.37 -46.00
CA VAL A 11 -0.36 -13.70 -45.48
C VAL A 11 -0.71 -12.31 -44.92
N ALA A 12 -1.55 -11.54 -45.62
CA ALA A 12 -1.99 -10.24 -45.12
C ALA A 12 -2.75 -10.38 -43.79
N LEU A 13 -3.67 -11.35 -43.67
CA LEU A 13 -4.39 -11.63 -42.44
C LEU A 13 -3.45 -12.05 -41.30
N LEU A 14 -2.46 -12.89 -41.62
CA LEU A 14 -1.45 -13.35 -40.66
C LEU A 14 -0.60 -12.18 -40.12
N LEU A 15 -0.20 -11.26 -40.99
CA LEU A 15 0.56 -10.07 -40.61
C LEU A 15 -0.26 -9.12 -39.73
N VAL A 16 -1.54 -8.93 -40.03
CA VAL A 16 -2.45 -8.14 -39.19
C VAL A 16 -2.56 -8.77 -37.81
N LEU A 17 -2.71 -10.10 -37.72
CA LEU A 17 -2.79 -10.80 -36.43
C LEU A 17 -1.49 -10.68 -35.63
N HIS A 18 -0.34 -10.81 -36.28
CA HIS A 18 0.98 -10.64 -35.65
C HIS A 18 1.18 -9.20 -35.15
N ALA A 19 0.81 -8.20 -35.94
CA ALA A 19 0.85 -6.80 -35.53
C ALA A 19 -0.08 -6.56 -34.33
N GLN A 20 -1.30 -7.12 -34.35
CA GLN A 20 -2.24 -7.01 -33.24
C GLN A 20 -1.71 -7.68 -31.97
N LEU A 21 -0.95 -8.77 -32.06
CA LEU A 21 -0.32 -9.40 -30.90
C LEU A 21 0.83 -8.56 -30.34
N TRP A 22 1.58 -7.88 -31.20
CA TRP A 22 2.70 -7.03 -30.77
C TRP A 22 2.26 -5.66 -30.25
N PHE A 23 1.16 -5.09 -30.77
CA PHE A 23 0.68 -3.74 -30.42
C PHE A 23 -0.67 -3.73 -29.68
N GLY A 24 -1.29 -4.89 -29.47
CA GLY A 24 -2.58 -5.02 -28.80
C GLY A 24 -2.53 -4.81 -27.29
N ARG A 25 -3.68 -4.97 -26.64
CA ARG A 25 -3.83 -4.89 -25.18
C ARG A 25 -2.99 -5.98 -24.53
N GLY A 26 -1.95 -5.60 -23.79
CA GLY A 26 -0.95 -6.53 -23.25
C GLY A 26 0.34 -6.63 -24.06
N SER A 27 0.56 -5.73 -25.00
CA SER A 27 1.81 -5.59 -25.74
C SER A 27 3.03 -5.47 -24.82
N VAL A 28 4.16 -6.03 -25.25
CA VAL A 28 5.44 -6.00 -24.53
C VAL A 28 5.81 -4.60 -24.00
N PRO A 29 5.72 -3.50 -24.79
CA PRO A 29 6.00 -2.16 -24.27
C PRO A 29 5.03 -1.71 -23.17
N GLN A 30 3.74 -2.07 -23.28
CA GLN A 30 2.74 -1.69 -22.29
C GLN A 30 2.96 -2.43 -20.95
N VAL A 31 3.30 -3.72 -21.01
CA VAL A 31 3.68 -4.50 -19.82
C VAL A 31 4.96 -3.97 -19.20
N ALA A 32 5.96 -3.60 -20.00
CA ALA A 32 7.20 -3.02 -19.50
C ALA A 32 6.96 -1.68 -18.79
N GLN A 33 6.06 -0.83 -19.31
CA GLN A 33 5.67 0.42 -18.66
C GLN A 33 4.92 0.17 -17.36
N LEU A 34 3.91 -0.69 -17.36
CA LEU A 34 3.18 -1.06 -16.14
C LEU A 34 4.09 -1.63 -15.04
N ARG A 35 5.09 -2.44 -15.42
CA ARG A 35 6.08 -2.97 -14.48
C ARG A 35 6.94 -1.88 -13.85
N ARG A 36 7.33 -0.86 -14.62
CA ARG A 36 8.08 0.30 -14.08
C ARG A 36 7.21 1.12 -13.14
N ASP A 37 5.98 1.39 -13.52
CA ASP A 37 5.04 2.14 -12.67
C ASP A 37 4.76 1.37 -11.36
N LEU A 38 4.58 0.05 -11.45
CA LEU A 38 4.42 -0.81 -10.28
C LEU A 38 5.65 -0.77 -9.36
N ALA A 39 6.85 -0.83 -9.90
CA ALA A 39 8.09 -0.76 -9.12
C ALA A 39 8.20 0.57 -8.34
N ALA A 40 7.91 1.69 -9.00
CA ALA A 40 7.90 3.00 -8.36
C ALA A 40 6.84 3.12 -7.26
N GLN A 41 5.64 2.57 -7.49
CA GLN A 41 4.56 2.56 -6.49
C GLN A 41 4.91 1.71 -5.27
N LEU A 42 5.56 0.56 -5.47
CA LEU A 42 6.01 -0.30 -4.38
C LEU A 42 7.07 0.39 -3.52
N GLU A 43 8.04 1.06 -4.14
CA GLU A 43 9.06 1.84 -3.42
C GLU A 43 8.44 2.97 -2.59
N ALA A 44 7.50 3.72 -3.17
CA ALA A 44 6.77 4.76 -2.45
C ALA A 44 5.93 4.19 -1.28
N ASN A 45 5.33 3.01 -1.46
CA ASN A 45 4.56 2.35 -0.42
C ASN A 45 5.44 1.92 0.75
N GLU A 46 6.61 1.35 0.48
CA GLU A 46 7.56 0.94 1.52
C GLU A 46 8.07 2.14 2.32
N LEU A 47 8.38 3.27 1.67
CA LEU A 47 8.75 4.50 2.38
C LEU A 47 7.61 4.99 3.28
N ALA A 48 6.37 4.96 2.80
CA ALA A 48 5.20 5.35 3.58
C ALA A 48 4.98 4.41 4.78
N ARG A 49 5.17 3.10 4.61
CA ARG A 49 5.08 2.11 5.69
C ARG A 49 6.11 2.37 6.79
N GLN A 50 7.35 2.66 6.42
CA GLN A 50 8.41 2.97 7.38
C GLN A 50 8.08 4.22 8.21
N ARG A 51 7.59 5.29 7.56
CA ARG A 51 7.14 6.50 8.25
C ARG A 51 5.98 6.23 9.20
N ASN A 52 4.99 5.46 8.75
CA ASN A 52 3.85 5.09 9.59
C ASN A 52 4.29 4.27 10.80
N ALA A 53 5.24 3.34 10.63
CA ALA A 53 5.78 2.55 11.73
C ALA A 53 6.51 3.43 12.75
N GLN A 54 7.27 4.43 12.30
CA GLN A 54 7.93 5.40 13.17
C GLN A 54 6.91 6.21 13.97
N ILE A 55 5.95 6.85 13.29
CA ILE A 55 4.91 7.66 13.94
C ILE A 55 4.08 6.82 14.92
N ALA A 56 3.76 5.57 14.56
CA ALA A 56 3.06 4.67 15.46
C ALA A 56 3.87 4.34 16.71
N SER A 57 5.21 4.32 16.63
CA SER A 57 6.06 4.18 17.81
C SER A 57 6.04 5.43 18.68
N GLU A 58 6.21 6.61 18.06
CA GLU A 58 6.14 7.88 18.78
C GLU A 58 4.79 8.06 19.50
N LEU A 59 3.69 7.62 18.87
CA LEU A 59 2.37 7.65 19.48
C LEU A 59 2.26 6.72 20.70
N ARG A 60 2.87 5.52 20.64
CA ARG A 60 2.90 4.60 21.78
C ARG A 60 3.70 5.18 22.94
N ASP A 61 4.88 5.73 22.65
CA ASP A 61 5.74 6.35 23.67
C ASP A 61 5.03 7.53 24.34
N LEU A 62 4.27 8.33 23.57
CA LEU A 62 3.44 9.42 24.11
C LEU A 62 2.30 8.90 24.98
N GLN A 63 1.62 7.81 24.59
CA GLN A 63 0.56 7.21 25.40
C GLN A 63 1.10 6.66 26.72
N GLU A 64 2.19 5.89 26.69
CA GLU A 64 2.84 5.35 27.89
C GLU A 64 3.31 6.48 28.83
N GLY A 65 3.87 7.56 28.29
CA GLY A 65 4.25 8.73 29.07
C GLY A 65 3.05 9.42 29.74
N LEU A 66 1.92 9.53 29.04
CA LEU A 66 0.69 10.09 29.61
C LEU A 66 0.07 9.20 30.68
N GLU A 67 0.09 7.88 30.50
CA GLU A 67 -0.37 6.91 31.49
C GLU A 67 0.44 6.98 32.79
N MET A 68 1.77 7.10 32.67
CA MET A 68 2.68 7.32 33.82
C MET A 68 2.34 8.60 34.60
N VAL A 69 2.03 9.69 33.89
CA VAL A 69 1.65 10.97 34.52
C VAL A 69 0.28 10.87 35.18
N GLU A 70 -0.68 10.18 34.55
CA GLU A 70 -2.00 9.95 35.12
C GLU A 70 -1.93 9.12 36.40
N GLU A 71 -1.09 8.07 36.43
CA GLU A 71 -0.87 7.24 37.61
C GLU A 71 -0.24 8.05 38.75
N LEU A 72 0.76 8.89 38.47
CA LEU A 72 1.35 9.78 39.48
C LEU A 72 0.33 10.79 40.02
N ALA A 73 -0.50 11.38 39.15
CA ALA A 73 -1.55 12.31 39.57
C ALA A 73 -2.64 11.64 40.42
N ARG A 74 -2.97 10.37 40.13
CA ARG A 74 -3.88 9.55 40.95
C ARG A 74 -3.26 9.23 42.31
N GLN A 75 -1.98 8.87 42.36
CA GLN A 75 -1.29 8.48 43.58
C GLN A 75 -0.97 9.66 44.51
N ASP A 76 -0.42 10.76 43.98
CA ASP A 76 0.07 11.89 44.80
C ASP A 76 -0.98 12.97 45.04
N LEU A 77 -1.85 13.24 44.06
CA LEU A 77 -2.84 14.33 44.12
C LEU A 77 -4.26 13.82 44.37
N GLY A 78 -4.48 12.50 44.36
CA GLY A 78 -5.81 11.90 44.49
C GLY A 78 -6.76 12.31 43.36
N MET A 79 -6.23 12.70 42.19
CA MET A 79 -7.06 13.09 41.05
C MET A 79 -7.86 11.90 40.54
N VAL A 80 -9.16 12.10 40.36
CA VAL A 80 -10.11 11.14 39.78
C VAL A 80 -10.91 11.81 38.68
N LYS A 81 -11.17 11.11 37.58
CA LYS A 81 -11.99 11.65 36.49
C LYS A 81 -13.45 11.80 36.96
N PRO A 82 -14.22 12.74 36.36
CA PRO A 82 -15.65 12.86 36.66
C PRO A 82 -16.37 11.53 36.42
N ASN A 83 -17.08 11.03 37.44
CA ASN A 83 -17.77 9.72 37.48
C ASN A 83 -16.85 8.47 37.63
N GLU A 84 -15.63 8.61 38.15
CA GLU A 84 -14.76 7.47 38.48
C GLU A 84 -14.70 7.22 40.00
N VAL A 85 -14.71 5.95 40.42
CA VAL A 85 -14.51 5.55 41.84
C VAL A 85 -13.16 4.85 41.96
N PHE A 86 -12.22 5.51 42.65
CA PHE A 86 -10.88 4.96 42.88
C PHE A 86 -10.87 4.08 44.13
N VAL A 87 -10.47 2.80 43.98
CA VAL A 87 -10.43 1.81 45.07
C VAL A 87 -8.99 1.36 45.28
N GLN A 88 -8.37 1.74 46.39
CA GLN A 88 -7.07 1.20 46.81
C GLN A 88 -7.30 -0.08 47.64
N ILE A 89 -6.79 -1.21 47.16
CA ILE A 89 -6.81 -2.47 47.91
C ILE A 89 -5.53 -2.54 48.74
N ALA A 90 -5.57 -2.05 49.98
CA ALA A 90 -4.53 -2.31 50.96
C ALA A 90 -4.73 -3.73 51.54
N ARG A 91 -3.72 -4.59 51.43
CA ARG A 91 -3.70 -5.89 52.12
C ARG A 91 -3.16 -5.72 53.53
#